data_AF-A0A5Q2VYA4-F1
#
_entry.id   AF-A0A5Q2VYA4-F1
#
_cell.length_a   1.000
_cell.length_b   1.000
_cell.length_c   1.000
_cell.angle_alpha   90.00
_cell.angle_beta   90.00
_cell.angle_gamma   90.00
#
_symmetry.space_group_name_H-M   'P 1'
#
loop_
_entity.id
_entity.type
_entity.pdbx_description
1 polymer ?
#
loop_
_entity_poly.entity_id
_entity_poly.type
_entity_poly.pdbx_seq_one_letter_code
_entity_poly.pdbx_strand_id
1 'polypeptide(L)' 'MTVDRRRILAELPLPLGPDAGELDAIRMAIALEDACGVTLPEDAIDVVHLGRSEAIESLLCTLAGGERCAAS' A
#
# COMPACT_ATOMS: atom_id res chain seq x y z
N MET A 1 -4.64 2.00 18.97
CA MET A 1 -5.21 0.87 18.19
C MET A 1 -4.20 0.54 17.11
N THR A 2 -3.59 -0.64 17.13
CA THR A 2 -2.72 -1.09 16.04
C THR A 2 -3.62 -1.47 14.89
N VAL A 3 -3.66 -0.64 13.86
CA VAL A 3 -4.40 -0.92 12.64
C VAL A 3 -3.88 -2.24 12.06
N ASP A 4 -4.74 -3.25 11.93
CA ASP A 4 -4.40 -4.56 11.36
C ASP A 4 -4.16 -4.41 9.85
N ARG A 5 -2.93 -4.03 9.47
CA ARG A 5 -2.52 -3.79 8.07
C ARG A 5 -2.89 -4.95 7.14
N ARG A 6 -2.74 -6.19 7.61
CA ARG A 6 -3.14 -7.40 6.86
C ARG A 6 -4.63 -7.44 6.52
N ARG A 7 -5.48 -7.00 7.45
CA ARG A 7 -6.92 -6.96 7.24
C ARG A 7 -7.29 -5.90 6.21
N ILE A 8 -6.68 -4.73 6.29
CA ILE A 8 -6.86 -3.66 5.28
C ILE A 8 -6.45 -4.14 3.89
N LEU A 9 -5.28 -4.75 3.76
CA LEU A 9 -4.81 -5.27 2.48
C LEU A 9 -5.73 -6.35 1.90
N ALA A 10 -6.44 -7.11 2.74
CA ALA A 10 -7.43 -8.09 2.32
C ALA A 10 -8.78 -7.47 1.92
N GLU A 11 -9.09 -6.26 2.40
CA GLU A 11 -10.31 -5.51 2.07
C GLU A 11 -10.10 -4.62 0.82
N LEU A 12 -8.85 -4.32 0.45
CA LEU A 12 -8.51 -3.59 -0.77
C LEU A 12 -8.67 -4.46 -2.03
N PRO A 13 -9.13 -3.88 -3.16
CA PRO A 13 -9.29 -4.59 -4.43
C PRO A 13 -7.93 -4.82 -5.12
N LEU A 14 -7.10 -5.66 -4.49
CA LEU A 14 -5.78 -6.06 -4.95
C LEU A 14 -5.77 -7.53 -5.43
N PRO A 15 -4.94 -7.88 -6.42
CA PRO A 15 -4.13 -6.96 -7.23
C PRO A 15 -5.02 -6.09 -8.12
N LEU A 16 -4.54 -4.90 -8.47
CA LEU A 16 -5.17 -4.10 -9.50
C LEU A 16 -5.17 -4.92 -10.81
N GLY A 17 -6.33 -4.96 -11.48
CA GLY A 17 -6.49 -5.73 -12.72
C GLY A 17 -5.54 -5.25 -13.83
N PRO A 18 -5.35 -6.04 -14.91
CA PRO A 18 -4.46 -5.69 -16.02
C PRO A 18 -4.87 -4.40 -16.75
N ASP A 19 -6.13 -3.97 -16.62
CA ASP A 19 -6.66 -2.74 -17.19
C ASP A 19 -6.55 -1.53 -16.24
N ALA A 20 -5.98 -1.71 -15.05
CA ALA A 20 -5.85 -0.64 -14.07
C ALA A 20 -4.89 0.44 -14.58
N GLY A 21 -5.37 1.68 -14.56
CA GLY A 21 -4.60 2.85 -14.95
C GLY A 21 -4.03 3.59 -13.75
N GLU A 22 -3.35 4.70 -14.05
CA GLU A 22 -2.84 5.66 -13.06
C GLU A 22 -3.95 6.17 -12.11
N LEU A 23 -5.16 6.36 -12.63
CA LEU A 23 -6.30 6.81 -11.83
C LEU A 23 -6.72 5.77 -10.77
N ASP A 24 -6.59 4.48 -11.09
CA ASP A 24 -6.87 3.38 -10.14
C ASP A 24 -5.78 3.28 -9.08
N ALA A 25 -4.51 3.49 -9.47
CA ALA A 25 -3.40 3.59 -8.51
C ALA A 25 -3.58 4.76 -7.55
N ILE A 26 -4.00 5.95 -8.02
CA ILE A 26 -4.29 7.10 -7.15
C ILE A 26 -5.44 6.80 -6.19
N ARG A 27 -6.53 6.18 -6.67
CA ARG A 27 -7.65 5.78 -5.80
C ARG A 27 -7.21 4.76 -4.75
N MET A 28 -6.37 3.80 -5.13
CA MET A 28 -5.79 2.82 -4.22
C MET A 28 -4.90 3.51 -3.17
N ALA A 29 -4.07 4.45 -3.59
CA ALA A 29 -3.22 5.24 -2.69
C ALA A 29 -4.06 5.94 -1.63
N ILE A 30 -5.10 6.66 -2.03
CA ILE A 30 -6.01 7.38 -1.10
C ILE A 30 -6.69 6.39 -0.13
N ALA A 31 -7.20 5.26 -0.64
CA ALA A 31 -7.83 4.25 0.21
C ALA A 31 -6.83 3.64 1.22
N LEU A 32 -5.59 3.44 0.80
CA LEU A 32 -4.53 2.92 1.64
C LEU A 32 -4.10 3.93 2.71
N GLU A 33 -3.97 5.20 2.35
CA GLU A 33 -3.68 6.32 3.27
C GLU A 33 -4.76 6.47 4.33
N ASP A 34 -6.03 6.48 3.93
CA ASP A 34 -7.17 6.57 4.84
C ASP A 34 -7.25 5.36 5.79
N ALA A 35 -7.09 4.16 5.24
CA ALA A 35 -7.19 2.93 6.03
C ALA A 35 -6.00 2.76 6.99
N CYS A 36 -4.78 3.06 6.55
CA CYS A 36 -3.58 2.89 7.36
C CYS A 36 -3.23 4.13 8.20
N GLY A 37 -3.87 5.27 7.98
CA GLY A 37 -3.53 6.55 8.60
C GLY A 37 -2.11 7.02 8.25
N VAL A 38 -1.66 6.74 7.02
CA VAL A 38 -0.33 7.10 6.52
C VAL A 38 -0.44 8.09 5.37
N THR A 39 0.66 8.74 5.03
CA THR A 39 0.79 9.51 3.79
C THR A 39 1.82 8.80 2.92
N LEU A 40 1.41 8.44 1.71
CA LEU A 40 2.26 7.83 0.71
C LEU A 40 2.99 8.95 -0.04
N PRO A 41 4.27 8.76 -0.36
CA PRO A 41 4.99 9.74 -1.16
C PRO A 41 4.56 9.60 -2.63
N GLU A 42 4.58 10.69 -3.40
CA GLU A 42 4.06 10.71 -4.79
C GLU A 42 4.74 9.69 -5.70
N ASP A 43 6.03 9.42 -5.47
CA ASP A 43 6.82 8.41 -6.17
C ASP A 43 6.38 6.97 -5.89
N ALA A 44 5.60 6.73 -4.84
CA ALA A 44 5.00 5.43 -4.54
C ALA A 44 3.63 5.22 -5.23
N ILE A 45 3.03 6.27 -5.82
CA ILE A 45 1.70 6.21 -6.42
C ILE A 45 1.83 5.75 -7.88
N ASP A 46 2.11 4.46 -8.07
CA ASP A 46 2.07 3.84 -9.39
C ASP A 46 1.42 2.44 -9.37
N VAL A 47 1.02 1.95 -10.55
CA VAL A 47 0.36 0.65 -10.70
C VAL A 47 1.31 -0.52 -10.39
N VAL A 48 2.63 -0.33 -10.48
CA VAL A 48 3.63 -1.37 -10.22
C VAL A 48 3.80 -1.60 -8.71
N HIS A 49 3.78 -0.53 -7.92
CA HIS A 49 3.94 -0.49 -6.48
C HIS A 49 2.61 -0.68 -5.75
N LEU A 50 1.49 -0.16 -6.28
CA LEU A 50 0.15 -0.27 -5.68
C LEU A 50 -0.72 -1.35 -6.32
N GLY A 51 -0.27 -1.97 -7.42
CA GLY A 51 -0.99 -3.09 -8.04
C GLY A 51 -0.77 -4.43 -7.34
N ARG A 52 0.16 -4.51 -6.38
CA ARG A 52 0.52 -5.76 -5.69
C ARG A 52 0.56 -5.57 -4.18
N SER A 53 -0.08 -6.48 -3.44
CA SER A 53 -0.10 -6.43 -1.97
C SER A 53 1.29 -6.52 -1.35
N GLU A 54 2.21 -7.29 -1.93
CA GLU A 54 3.59 -7.43 -1.46
C GLU A 54 4.38 -6.12 -1.54
N ALA A 55 4.21 -5.37 -2.63
CA ALA A 55 4.87 -4.08 -2.83
C ALA A 55 4.31 -3.04 -1.86
N ILE A 56 2.99 -3.04 -1.65
CA ILE A 56 2.35 -2.19 -0.63
C ILE A 56 2.84 -2.53 0.78
N GLU A 57 2.93 -3.81 1.13
CA GLU A 57 3.41 -4.24 2.45
C GLU A 57 4.86 -3.77 2.69
N SER A 58 5.73 -3.91 1.69
CA SER A 58 7.11 -3.39 1.72
C SER A 58 7.15 -1.87 1.90
N LEU A 59 6.27 -1.15 1.20
CA LEU A 59 6.17 0.31 1.28
C LEU A 59 5.71 0.77 2.66
N LEU A 60 4.66 0.16 3.21
CA LEU A 60 4.15 0.44 4.55
C LEU A 60 5.19 0.12 5.62
N CYS A 61 5.98 -0.93 5.46
CA CYS A 61 7.10 -1.25 6.35
C CYS A 61 8.20 -0.19 6.31
N THR A 62 8.49 0.35 5.13
CA THR A 62 9.46 1.43 4.95
C THR A 62 8.98 2.73 5.61
N LEU A 63 7.71 3.09 5.40
CA LEU A 63 7.08 4.30 5.95
C LEU A 63 6.87 4.24 7.47
N ALA A 64 6.71 3.04 8.04
CA ALA A 64 6.56 2.84 9.48
C ALA A 64 7.85 3.11 10.29
N GLY A 65 8.96 3.46 9.64
CA GLY A 65 10.28 3.61 10.26
C GLY A 65 11.11 2.35 10.06
N GLY A 66 11.90 2.34 8.99
CA GLY A 66 12.71 1.22 8.48
C GLY A 66 13.84 0.69 9.39
N GLU A 67 13.55 0.34 10.65
CA GLU A 67 14.53 -0.32 11.54
C GLU A 67 14.12 -1.76 11.96
N ARG A 68 13.04 -2.34 11.43
CA ARG A 68 12.59 -3.69 11.86
C ARG A 68 12.25 -4.71 10.77
N CYS A 69 12.53 -4.44 9.50
CA CYS A 69 12.36 -5.44 8.43
C CYS A 69 13.63 -6.25 8.10
N ALA A 70 14.64 -6.22 8.97
CA ALA A 70 15.80 -7.11 8.87
C ALA A 70 15.86 -8.05 10.08
N ALA A 71 14.90 -8.97 10.20
CA ALA A 71 15.05 -10.18 11.01
C ALA A 71 13.86 -11.12 10.79
N SER A 72 13.93 -11.98 9.77
CA SER A 72 13.48 -13.38 9.80
C SER A 72 14.02 -14.10 8.58
#